data_AF-A0A8T5KCR4-F1
#
_entry.id   AF-A0A8T5KCR4-F1
#
_cell.length_a   1.000
_cell.length_b   1.000
_cell.length_c   1.000
_cell.angle_alpha   90.00
_cell.angle_beta   90.00
_cell.angle_gamma   90.00
#
_symmetry.space_group_name_H-M   'P 1'
#
loop_
_entity.id
_entity.type
_entity.pdbx_description
1 polymer ?
#
loop_
_entity_poly.entity_id
_entity_poly.type
_entity_poly.pdbx_seq_one_letter_code
_entity_poly.pdbx_strand_id
1 'polypeptide(L)'
;MERRLPVSKPLLLVIIGLIIGLSLGLGSGYAVFYPNMVNERSRTIEGQVMDVEEDVAGLGVSLDSMNRSIAVIGDSLEGILALTDIIDGVSDRVTTIENGQVTLNSELDDVEDTLNQLNEDFVTLDDDWDGVVNEFADLISAYNSMNIELKAAQDLVRENDGIRIFTAYMANPSSYFKEAINDEVYALLVLESQDFSEWATLVGLNSANIILLQDIDTLMGTLVWNPTNNTEVGDNSYQVKLETYFPFEFDPASVSINKIRIEVRATINLETQVITLLQIGTVEVV
;
A
#
# COMPACT_ATOMS: atom_id res chain seq x y z
N MET A 1 -91.57 21.30 -6.80
CA MET A 1 -92.74 20.57 -7.35
C MET A 1 -92.89 19.32 -6.50
N GLU A 2 -93.82 19.35 -5.55
CA GLU A 2 -95.17 18.75 -5.68
C GLU A 2 -95.10 17.21 -5.67
N ARG A 3 -95.82 16.44 -4.85
CA ARG A 3 -96.77 16.66 -3.75
C ARG A 3 -96.75 15.37 -2.92
N ARG A 4 -96.88 15.50 -1.60
CA ARG A 4 -97.33 14.41 -0.72
C ARG A 4 -98.72 13.97 -1.14
N LEU A 5 -99.06 12.70 -1.04
CA LEU A 5 -100.33 12.29 -0.45
C LEU A 5 -100.15 10.95 0.30
N PRO A 6 -100.27 10.94 1.63
CA PRO A 6 -100.34 9.72 2.42
C PRO A 6 -101.75 9.15 2.26
N VAL A 7 -101.89 7.99 1.61
CA VAL A 7 -103.20 7.33 1.55
C VAL A 7 -103.46 6.73 2.94
N SER A 8 -104.34 7.41 3.66
CA SER A 8 -104.65 7.11 5.05
C SER A 8 -105.42 5.78 5.14
N LYS A 9 -104.98 4.92 6.06
CA LYS A 9 -105.62 3.65 6.44
C LYS A 9 -107.16 3.72 6.64
N PRO A 10 -107.80 4.84 7.07
CA PRO A 10 -109.25 4.91 7.10
C PRO A 10 -109.93 5.03 5.72
N LEU A 11 -109.27 5.55 4.69
CA LEU A 11 -109.84 5.66 3.34
C LEU A 11 -109.92 4.30 2.65
N LEU A 12 -108.94 3.42 2.89
CA LEU A 12 -108.96 2.03 2.42
C LEU A 12 -110.11 1.23 3.06
N LEU A 13 -110.36 1.44 4.36
CA LEU A 13 -111.46 0.79 5.09
C LEU A 13 -112.84 1.29 4.64
N VAL A 14 -112.99 2.58 4.30
CA VAL A 14 -114.23 3.13 3.72
C VAL A 14 -114.48 2.55 2.33
N ILE A 15 -113.45 2.39 1.50
CA ILE A 15 -113.58 1.76 0.18
C ILE A 15 -114.00 0.29 0.31
N ILE A 16 -113.38 -0.48 1.23
CA ILE A 16 -113.77 -1.87 1.50
C ILE A 16 -115.20 -1.95 2.07
N GLY A 17 -115.58 -1.03 2.97
CA GLY A 17 -116.93 -0.95 3.53
C GLY A 17 -118.01 -0.59 2.50
N LEU A 18 -117.67 0.26 1.52
CA LEU A 18 -118.60 0.68 0.45
C LEU A 18 -118.77 -0.41 -0.61
N ILE A 19 -117.73 -1.22 -0.87
CA ILE A 19 -117.78 -2.41 -1.75
C ILE A 19 -118.61 -3.53 -1.12
N ILE A 20 -118.50 -3.75 0.20
CA ILE A 20 -119.33 -4.75 0.92
C ILE A 20 -120.78 -4.25 1.11
N GLY A 21 -120.99 -2.94 1.29
CA GLY A 21 -122.32 -2.34 1.42
C GLY A 21 -123.14 -2.31 0.12
N LEU A 22 -122.50 -2.06 -1.03
CA LEU A 22 -123.18 -2.09 -2.34
C LEU A 22 -123.49 -3.51 -2.84
N SER A 23 -122.74 -4.52 -2.39
CA SER A 23 -122.96 -5.92 -2.81
C SER A 23 -124.10 -6.61 -2.07
N LEU A 24 -124.47 -6.15 -0.87
CA LEU A 24 -125.59 -6.71 -0.09
C LEU A 24 -126.93 -5.96 -0.29
N GLY A 25 -126.92 -4.72 -0.81
CA GLY A 25 -128.10 -3.85 -0.92
C GLY A 25 -128.91 -3.91 -2.23
N LEU A 26 -128.41 -4.58 -3.27
CA LEU A 26 -129.09 -4.65 -4.59
C LEU A 26 -129.30 -6.09 -5.11
N GLY A 27 -129.07 -7.10 -4.28
CA GLY A 27 -129.16 -8.52 -4.67
C GLY A 27 -130.47 -9.25 -4.28
N SER A 28 -131.22 -8.75 -3.30
CA SER A 28 -132.38 -9.46 -2.73
C SER A 28 -133.72 -9.23 -3.45
N GLY A 29 -133.73 -8.50 -4.57
CA GLY A 29 -134.94 -8.20 -5.36
C GLY A 29 -135.05 -8.89 -6.73
N TYR A 30 -133.99 -9.58 -7.19
CA TYR A 30 -133.95 -10.17 -8.55
C TYR A 30 -133.81 -11.71 -8.56
N ALA A 31 -133.87 -12.36 -7.39
CA ALA A 31 -133.69 -13.81 -7.24
C ALA A 31 -134.94 -14.67 -7.53
N VAL A 32 -136.05 -14.10 -8.01
CA VAL A 32 -137.31 -14.84 -8.27
C VAL A 32 -137.66 -14.97 -9.77
N PHE A 33 -136.89 -14.35 -10.68
CA PHE A 33 -137.18 -14.44 -12.13
C PHE A 33 -136.00 -14.84 -13.04
N TYR A 34 -134.77 -15.01 -12.56
CA TYR A 34 -133.65 -15.54 -13.37
C TYR A 34 -132.60 -16.32 -12.54
N PRO A 35 -132.77 -17.65 -12.33
CA PRO A 35 -131.78 -18.48 -11.63
C PRO A 35 -130.40 -18.53 -12.31
N ASN A 36 -130.30 -18.18 -13.59
CA ASN A 36 -129.02 -18.11 -14.30
C ASN A 36 -128.14 -16.92 -13.87
N MET A 37 -128.72 -15.77 -13.50
CA MET A 37 -127.93 -14.55 -13.22
C MET A 37 -127.25 -14.54 -11.83
N VAL A 38 -127.79 -15.29 -10.86
CA VAL A 38 -127.17 -15.44 -9.52
C VAL A 38 -126.06 -16.50 -9.55
N ASN A 39 -126.24 -17.58 -10.31
CA ASN A 39 -125.17 -18.53 -10.64
C ASN A 39 -124.03 -17.86 -11.42
N GLU A 40 -124.33 -16.95 -12.34
CA GLU A 40 -123.32 -16.18 -13.09
C GLU A 40 -122.51 -15.23 -12.18
N ARG A 41 -123.17 -14.54 -11.23
CA ARG A 41 -122.48 -13.68 -10.27
C ARG A 41 -121.65 -14.46 -9.26
N SER A 42 -122.14 -15.60 -8.75
CA SER A 42 -121.36 -16.47 -7.86
C SER A 42 -120.14 -17.03 -8.60
N ARG A 43 -120.29 -17.45 -9.86
CA ARG A 43 -119.16 -17.84 -10.73
C ARG A 43 -118.18 -16.70 -10.99
N THR A 44 -118.66 -15.46 -11.12
CA THR A 44 -117.79 -14.29 -11.34
C THR A 44 -117.00 -13.95 -10.09
N ILE A 45 -117.60 -14.03 -8.90
CA ILE A 45 -116.91 -13.82 -7.62
C ILE A 45 -115.93 -14.95 -7.33
N GLU A 46 -116.31 -16.21 -7.56
CA GLU A 46 -115.38 -17.36 -7.47
C GLU A 46 -114.22 -17.22 -8.46
N GLY A 47 -114.48 -16.72 -9.67
CA GLY A 47 -113.44 -16.36 -10.63
C GLY A 47 -112.50 -15.28 -10.10
N GLN A 48 -113.04 -14.18 -9.56
CA GLN A 48 -112.23 -13.11 -8.96
C GLN A 48 -111.45 -13.56 -7.72
N VAL A 49 -112.02 -14.44 -6.90
CA VAL A 49 -111.32 -15.01 -5.73
C VAL A 49 -110.20 -15.95 -6.18
N MET A 50 -110.44 -16.75 -7.22
CA MET A 50 -109.43 -17.62 -7.82
C MET A 50 -108.31 -16.80 -8.47
N ASP A 51 -108.63 -15.71 -9.17
CA ASP A 51 -107.64 -14.77 -9.72
C ASP A 51 -106.80 -14.12 -8.59
N VAL A 52 -107.44 -13.75 -7.47
CA VAL A 52 -106.73 -13.19 -6.29
C VAL A 52 -105.88 -14.26 -5.59
N GLU A 53 -106.35 -15.49 -5.49
CA GLU A 53 -105.57 -16.61 -4.94
C GLU A 53 -104.37 -16.93 -5.83
N GLU A 54 -104.53 -16.85 -7.16
CA GLU A 54 -103.45 -16.98 -8.14
C GLU A 54 -102.44 -15.83 -8.03
N ASP A 55 -102.91 -14.58 -7.92
CA ASP A 55 -102.05 -13.40 -7.70
C ASP A 55 -101.29 -13.48 -6.37
N VAL A 56 -101.94 -13.92 -5.28
CA VAL A 56 -101.31 -14.12 -3.97
C VAL A 56 -100.31 -15.26 -4.00
N ALA A 57 -100.61 -16.35 -4.70
CA ALA A 57 -99.65 -17.44 -4.93
C ALA A 57 -98.46 -16.95 -5.76
N GLY A 58 -98.69 -16.12 -6.78
CA GLY A 58 -97.68 -15.46 -7.59
C GLY A 58 -96.79 -14.53 -6.76
N LEU A 59 -97.38 -13.76 -5.84
CA LEU A 59 -96.65 -12.94 -4.87
C LEU A 59 -95.83 -13.79 -3.90
N GLY A 60 -96.34 -14.94 -3.45
CA GLY A 60 -95.60 -15.89 -2.63
C GLY A 60 -94.34 -16.40 -3.34
N VAL A 61 -94.46 -16.81 -4.60
CA VAL A 61 -93.33 -17.22 -5.44
C VAL A 61 -92.35 -16.06 -5.66
N SER A 62 -92.86 -14.85 -5.89
CA SER A 62 -92.02 -13.66 -6.06
C SER A 62 -91.25 -13.30 -4.79
N LEU A 63 -91.88 -13.40 -3.62
CA LEU A 63 -91.24 -13.16 -2.33
C LEU A 63 -90.16 -14.20 -2.03
N ASP A 64 -90.43 -15.47 -2.31
CA ASP A 64 -89.43 -16.54 -2.20
C ASP A 64 -88.24 -16.31 -3.13
N SER A 65 -88.50 -15.88 -4.37
CA SER A 65 -87.44 -15.52 -5.31
C SER A 65 -86.62 -14.33 -4.82
N MET A 66 -87.26 -13.29 -4.29
CA MET A 66 -86.57 -12.13 -3.71
C MET A 66 -85.73 -12.53 -2.49
N ASN A 67 -86.24 -13.40 -1.62
CA ASN A 67 -85.52 -13.85 -0.44
C ASN A 67 -84.27 -14.65 -0.81
N ARG A 68 -84.34 -15.49 -1.85
CA ARG A 68 -83.17 -16.17 -2.43
C ARG A 68 -82.17 -15.17 -3.02
N SER A 69 -82.62 -14.15 -3.74
CA SER A 69 -81.74 -13.09 -4.25
C SER A 69 -81.06 -12.31 -3.13
N ILE A 70 -81.77 -12.01 -2.05
CA ILE A 70 -81.21 -11.33 -0.86
C ILE A 70 -80.13 -12.20 -0.20
N ALA A 71 -80.35 -13.52 -0.08
CA ALA A 71 -79.35 -14.44 0.44
C ALA A 71 -78.08 -14.45 -0.43
N VAL A 72 -78.22 -14.55 -1.75
CA VAL A 72 -77.07 -14.51 -2.69
C VAL A 72 -76.33 -13.17 -2.63
N ILE A 73 -77.05 -12.05 -2.45
CA ILE A 73 -76.44 -10.73 -2.25
C ILE A 73 -75.69 -10.68 -0.92
N GLY A 74 -76.24 -11.27 0.15
CA GLY A 74 -75.57 -11.39 1.45
C GLY A 74 -74.23 -12.13 1.34
N ASP A 75 -74.22 -13.29 0.68
CA ASP A 75 -73.00 -14.08 0.45
C ASP A 75 -71.97 -13.30 -0.40
N SER A 76 -72.45 -12.56 -1.41
CA SER A 76 -71.59 -11.73 -2.26
C SER A 76 -70.95 -10.58 -1.48
N LEU A 77 -71.67 -9.97 -0.53
CA LEU A 77 -71.15 -8.90 0.33
C LEU A 77 -70.11 -9.43 1.32
N GLU A 78 -70.28 -10.64 1.87
CA GLU A 78 -69.26 -11.30 2.70
C GLU A 78 -67.97 -11.55 1.90
N GLY A 79 -68.09 -11.99 0.64
CA GLY A 79 -66.95 -12.12 -0.26
C GLY A 79 -66.23 -10.78 -0.54
N ILE A 80 -66.97 -9.68 -0.66
CA ILE A 80 -66.39 -8.33 -0.83
C ILE A 80 -65.63 -7.88 0.43
N LEU A 81 -66.15 -8.18 1.62
CA LEU A 81 -65.46 -7.88 2.88
C LEU A 81 -64.14 -8.65 3.00
N ALA A 82 -64.14 -9.95 2.67
CA ALA A 82 -62.92 -10.76 2.66
C ALA A 82 -61.87 -10.24 1.65
N LEU A 83 -62.30 -9.74 0.49
CA LEU A 83 -61.41 -9.08 -0.46
C LEU A 83 -60.83 -7.77 0.07
N THR A 84 -61.59 -7.04 0.89
CA THR A 84 -61.11 -5.80 1.54
C THR A 84 -59.97 -6.10 2.49
N ASP A 85 -60.11 -7.13 3.35
CA ASP A 85 -59.04 -7.56 4.26
C ASP A 85 -57.78 -8.01 3.50
N ILE A 86 -57.94 -8.67 2.34
CA ILE A 86 -56.83 -9.06 1.47
C ILE A 86 -56.14 -7.82 0.88
N ILE A 87 -56.90 -6.82 0.43
CA ILE A 87 -56.37 -5.57 -0.12
C ILE A 87 -55.59 -4.80 0.95
N ASP A 88 -56.11 -4.71 2.16
CA ASP A 88 -55.43 -4.07 3.29
C ASP A 88 -54.11 -4.78 3.61
N GLY A 89 -54.11 -6.12 3.65
CA GLY A 89 -52.89 -6.90 3.83
C GLY A 89 -51.88 -6.76 2.67
N VAL A 90 -52.34 -6.53 1.44
CA VAL A 90 -51.46 -6.20 0.31
C VAL A 90 -50.89 -4.79 0.48
N SER A 91 -51.70 -3.82 0.91
CA SER A 91 -51.27 -2.43 1.15
C SER A 91 -50.16 -2.36 2.21
N ASP A 92 -50.30 -3.09 3.31
CA ASP A 92 -49.28 -3.16 4.36
C ASP A 92 -47.97 -3.77 3.86
N ARG A 93 -48.06 -4.82 3.03
CA ARG A 93 -46.90 -5.46 2.40
C ARG A 93 -46.21 -4.53 1.40
N VAL A 94 -46.97 -3.78 0.60
CA VAL A 94 -46.43 -2.78 -0.33
C VAL A 94 -45.67 -1.70 0.45
N THR A 95 -46.28 -1.15 1.50
CA THR A 95 -45.64 -0.15 2.37
C THR A 95 -44.35 -0.68 2.99
N THR A 96 -44.34 -1.94 3.42
CA THR A 96 -43.14 -2.58 3.97
C THR A 96 -42.03 -2.71 2.92
N ILE A 97 -42.38 -3.08 1.68
CA ILE A 97 -41.43 -3.18 0.57
C ILE A 97 -40.88 -1.82 0.20
N GLU A 98 -41.71 -0.78 0.12
CA GLU A 98 -41.28 0.59 -0.19
C GLU A 98 -40.28 1.10 0.85
N ASN A 99 -40.55 0.89 2.14
CA ASN A 99 -39.62 1.24 3.21
C ASN A 99 -38.31 0.43 3.09
N GLY A 100 -38.39 -0.87 2.79
CA GLY A 100 -37.21 -1.70 2.58
C GLY A 100 -36.36 -1.24 1.39
N GLN A 101 -36.98 -0.78 0.31
CA GLN A 101 -36.29 -0.22 -0.86
C GLN A 101 -35.58 1.09 -0.53
N VAL A 102 -36.20 1.97 0.26
CA VAL A 102 -35.57 3.21 0.72
C VAL A 102 -34.33 2.92 1.55
N THR A 103 -34.40 1.97 2.49
CA THR A 103 -33.25 1.57 3.30
C THR A 103 -32.14 0.97 2.44
N LEU A 104 -32.47 0.04 1.54
CA LEU A 104 -31.47 -0.58 0.67
C LEU A 104 -30.78 0.44 -0.25
N ASN A 105 -31.51 1.43 -0.76
CA ASN A 105 -30.90 2.49 -1.55
C ASN A 105 -29.91 3.32 -0.72
N SER A 106 -30.27 3.66 0.53
CA SER A 106 -29.35 4.36 1.42
C SER A 106 -28.10 3.54 1.73
N GLU A 107 -28.24 2.23 1.96
CA GLU A 107 -27.10 1.33 2.19
C GLU A 107 -26.22 1.20 0.94
N LEU A 108 -26.81 1.24 -0.26
CA LEU A 108 -26.06 1.23 -1.52
C LEU A 108 -25.27 2.53 -1.73
N ASP A 109 -25.86 3.68 -1.40
CA ASP A 109 -25.18 4.98 -1.46
C ASP A 109 -23.96 4.98 -0.50
N ASP A 110 -24.12 4.50 0.74
CA ASP A 110 -23.02 4.39 1.72
C ASP A 110 -21.88 3.48 1.22
N VAL A 111 -22.23 2.38 0.53
CA VAL A 111 -21.25 1.46 -0.06
C VAL A 111 -20.53 2.12 -1.24
N GLU A 112 -21.24 2.87 -2.08
CA GLU A 112 -20.64 3.61 -3.19
C GLU A 112 -19.62 4.65 -2.68
N ASP A 113 -19.98 5.41 -1.65
CA ASP A 113 -19.07 6.37 -1.00
C ASP A 113 -17.82 5.69 -0.43
N THR A 114 -18.00 4.56 0.25
CA THR A 114 -16.88 3.78 0.78
C THR A 114 -15.96 3.25 -0.33
N LEU A 115 -16.53 2.78 -1.44
CA LEU A 115 -15.76 2.30 -2.59
C LEU A 115 -14.99 3.41 -3.27
N ASN A 116 -15.58 4.61 -3.40
CA ASN A 116 -14.90 5.78 -3.94
C ASN A 116 -13.71 6.16 -3.06
N GLN A 117 -13.89 6.19 -1.73
CA GLN A 117 -12.81 6.49 -0.80
C GLN A 117 -11.67 5.45 -0.86
N LEU A 118 -12.01 4.16 -0.90
CA LEU A 118 -11.00 3.09 -1.05
C LEU A 118 -10.22 3.21 -2.37
N ASN A 119 -10.88 3.64 -3.44
CA ASN A 119 -10.21 3.85 -4.72
C ASN A 119 -9.22 5.03 -4.65
N GLU A 120 -9.59 6.12 -3.99
CA GLU A 120 -8.69 7.26 -3.74
C GLU A 120 -7.49 6.88 -2.87
N ASP A 121 -7.73 6.10 -1.80
CA ASP A 121 -6.67 5.57 -0.94
C ASP A 121 -5.72 4.66 -1.72
N PHE A 122 -6.25 3.82 -2.62
CA PHE A 122 -5.44 2.94 -3.44
C PHE A 122 -4.55 3.71 -4.43
N VAL A 123 -5.08 4.75 -5.07
CA VAL A 123 -4.29 5.62 -5.96
C VAL A 123 -3.19 6.34 -5.19
N THR A 124 -3.50 6.85 -3.99
CA THR A 124 -2.49 7.51 -3.14
C THR A 124 -1.39 6.53 -2.73
N LEU A 125 -1.77 5.30 -2.38
CA LEU A 125 -0.80 4.26 -2.02
C LEU A 125 0.09 3.86 -3.21
N ASP A 126 -0.45 3.81 -4.42
CA ASP A 126 0.30 3.53 -5.64
C ASP A 126 1.36 4.62 -5.90
N ASP A 127 0.95 5.89 -5.80
CA ASP A 127 1.86 7.05 -5.93
C ASP A 127 2.96 7.04 -4.84
N ASP A 128 2.60 6.77 -3.58
CA ASP A 128 3.54 6.67 -2.47
C ASP A 128 4.54 5.51 -2.68
N TRP A 129 4.05 4.37 -3.19
CA TRP A 129 4.89 3.20 -3.47
C TRP A 129 5.90 3.48 -4.59
N ASP A 130 5.47 4.16 -5.66
CA ASP A 130 6.37 4.62 -6.72
C ASP A 130 7.43 5.59 -6.17
N GLY A 131 7.06 6.47 -5.24
CA GLY A 131 8.00 7.30 -4.49
C GLY A 131 9.06 6.48 -3.76
N VAL A 132 8.63 5.49 -2.98
CA VAL A 132 9.52 4.58 -2.23
C VAL A 132 10.46 3.81 -3.16
N VAL A 133 9.97 3.31 -4.30
CA VAL A 133 10.78 2.59 -5.29
C VAL A 133 11.90 3.49 -5.85
N ASN A 134 11.59 4.75 -6.15
CA ASN A 134 12.58 5.72 -6.62
C ASN A 134 13.63 6.05 -5.55
N GLU A 135 13.21 6.27 -4.30
CA GLU A 135 14.13 6.49 -3.17
C GLU A 135 15.07 5.29 -2.95
N PHE A 136 14.58 4.07 -3.13
CA PHE A 136 15.41 2.87 -3.03
C PHE A 136 16.46 2.79 -4.14
N ALA A 137 16.13 3.21 -5.37
CA ALA A 137 17.08 3.27 -6.47
C ALA A 137 18.20 4.30 -6.22
N ASP A 138 17.85 5.45 -5.65
CA ASP A 138 18.82 6.48 -5.25
C ASP A 138 19.73 5.96 -4.12
N LEU A 139 19.16 5.26 -3.13
CA LEU A 139 19.92 4.64 -2.04
C LEU A 139 20.94 3.61 -2.56
N ILE A 140 20.55 2.77 -3.52
CA ILE A 140 21.47 1.81 -4.16
C ILE A 140 22.63 2.55 -4.83
N SER A 141 22.34 3.65 -5.52
CA SER A 141 23.36 4.45 -6.20
C SER A 141 24.34 5.09 -5.20
N ALA A 142 23.81 5.67 -4.12
CA ALA A 142 24.62 6.23 -3.03
C ALA A 142 25.50 5.17 -2.35
N TYR A 143 24.94 3.99 -2.07
CA TYR A 143 25.69 2.87 -1.49
C TYR A 143 26.85 2.43 -2.39
N ASN A 144 26.62 2.30 -3.70
CA ASN A 144 27.66 1.93 -4.65
C ASN A 144 28.78 2.98 -4.72
N SER A 145 28.44 4.27 -4.70
CA SER A 145 29.42 5.36 -4.66
C SER A 145 30.27 5.28 -3.39
N MET A 146 29.64 5.15 -2.23
CA MET A 146 30.32 5.05 -0.95
C MET A 146 31.24 3.81 -0.89
N ASN A 147 30.83 2.69 -1.46
CA ASN A 147 31.66 1.48 -1.52
C ASN A 147 32.91 1.67 -2.41
N ILE A 148 32.81 2.44 -3.49
CA ILE A 148 33.98 2.80 -4.33
C ILE A 148 34.92 3.72 -3.55
N GLU A 149 34.38 4.76 -2.90
CA GLU A 149 35.17 5.69 -2.09
C GLU A 149 35.87 5.00 -0.92
N LEU A 150 35.19 4.07 -0.24
CA LEU A 150 35.76 3.29 0.86
C LEU A 150 36.92 2.42 0.38
N LYS A 151 36.78 1.76 -0.78
CA LYS A 151 37.88 0.99 -1.37
C LYS A 151 39.08 1.87 -1.70
N ALA A 152 38.85 3.02 -2.34
CA ALA A 152 39.92 3.97 -2.64
C ALA A 152 40.63 4.48 -1.36
N ALA A 153 39.87 4.76 -0.31
CA ALA A 153 40.43 5.15 0.99
C ALA A 153 41.23 4.02 1.63
N GLN A 154 40.75 2.78 1.55
CA GLN A 154 41.49 1.60 2.02
C GLN A 154 42.81 1.45 1.26
N ASP A 155 42.81 1.59 -0.06
CA ASP A 155 44.02 1.48 -0.88
C ASP A 155 45.06 2.55 -0.48
N LEU A 156 44.64 3.80 -0.27
CA LEU A 156 45.51 4.89 0.22
C LEU A 156 46.09 4.61 1.61
N VAL A 157 45.30 4.05 2.53
CA VAL A 157 45.78 3.67 3.87
C VAL A 157 46.84 2.58 3.76
N ARG A 158 46.59 1.57 2.93
CA ARG A 158 47.53 0.45 2.72
C ARG A 158 48.84 0.91 2.09
N GLU A 159 48.75 1.82 1.11
CA GLU A 159 49.91 2.50 0.55
C GLU A 159 50.68 3.23 1.67
N ASN A 160 50.01 4.00 2.52
CA ASN A 160 50.68 4.71 3.60
C ASN A 160 51.33 3.76 4.65
N ASP A 161 50.70 2.63 4.95
CA ASP A 161 51.22 1.65 5.90
C ASP A 161 52.55 1.04 5.43
N GLY A 162 52.69 0.74 4.13
CA GLY A 162 53.95 0.27 3.56
C GLY A 162 55.09 1.27 3.78
N ILE A 163 54.82 2.55 3.50
CA ILE A 163 55.76 3.65 3.73
C ILE A 163 56.13 3.75 5.22
N ARG A 164 55.13 3.71 6.11
CA ARG A 164 55.32 3.80 7.55
C ARG A 164 56.22 2.68 8.07
N ILE A 165 55.96 1.43 7.66
CA ILE A 165 56.75 0.25 8.05
C ILE A 165 58.19 0.40 7.57
N PHE A 166 58.40 0.76 6.29
CA PHE A 166 59.76 0.85 5.76
C PHE A 166 60.54 2.02 6.35
N THR A 167 59.90 3.16 6.57
CA THR A 167 60.51 4.33 7.24
C THR A 167 60.91 3.99 8.67
N ALA A 168 60.06 3.26 9.41
CA ALA A 168 60.38 2.80 10.76
C ALA A 168 61.57 1.84 10.79
N TYR A 169 61.69 0.95 9.82
CA TYR A 169 62.89 0.10 9.66
C TYR A 169 64.14 0.94 9.36
N MET A 170 64.03 1.90 8.44
CA MET A 170 65.17 2.74 8.04
C MET A 170 65.65 3.72 9.11
N ALA A 171 64.84 3.98 10.14
CA ALA A 171 65.26 4.73 11.33
C ALA A 171 66.29 3.94 12.18
N ASN A 172 66.29 2.61 12.10
CA ASN A 172 67.32 1.78 12.72
C ASN A 172 67.46 0.43 11.97
N PRO A 173 68.13 0.44 10.80
CA PRO A 173 68.23 -0.76 9.97
C PRO A 173 69.16 -1.79 10.61
N SER A 174 69.14 -3.02 10.09
CA SER A 174 70.02 -4.07 10.58
C SER A 174 71.50 -3.72 10.33
N SER A 175 72.41 -4.24 11.16
CA SER A 175 73.85 -4.04 10.99
C SER A 175 74.33 -4.41 9.59
N TYR A 176 73.82 -5.52 9.05
CA TYR A 176 74.11 -5.95 7.68
C TYR A 176 73.74 -4.88 6.63
N PHE A 177 72.59 -4.22 6.78
CA PHE A 177 72.19 -3.20 5.81
C PHE A 177 72.93 -1.87 6.02
N LYS A 178 73.32 -1.55 7.26
CA LYS A 178 74.22 -0.41 7.53
C LYS A 178 75.58 -0.61 6.88
N GLU A 179 76.15 -1.82 6.96
CA GLU A 179 77.38 -2.20 6.26
C GLU A 179 77.24 -2.03 4.75
N ALA A 180 76.13 -2.50 4.16
CA ALA A 180 75.87 -2.30 2.73
C ALA A 180 75.81 -0.82 2.32
N ILE A 181 75.15 0.03 3.13
CA ILE A 181 75.11 1.49 2.88
C ILE A 181 76.51 2.08 2.98
N ASN A 182 77.26 1.70 4.02
CA ASN A 182 78.62 2.14 4.21
C ASN A 182 79.53 1.75 3.05
N ASP A 183 79.42 0.53 2.50
CA ASP A 183 80.23 0.09 1.37
C ASP A 183 79.95 0.92 0.10
N GLU A 184 78.69 1.29 -0.15
CA GLU A 184 78.32 2.16 -1.27
C GLU A 184 78.82 3.60 -1.07
N VAL A 185 78.71 4.16 0.15
CA VAL A 185 79.25 5.48 0.47
C VAL A 185 80.78 5.48 0.40
N TYR A 186 81.44 4.42 0.90
CA TYR A 186 82.89 4.26 0.81
C TYR A 186 83.34 4.24 -0.65
N ALA A 187 82.68 3.45 -1.50
CA ALA A 187 82.98 3.37 -2.92
C ALA A 187 82.81 4.74 -3.60
N LEU A 188 81.75 5.48 -3.27
CA LEU A 188 81.53 6.86 -3.74
C LEU A 188 82.68 7.77 -3.31
N LEU A 189 83.04 7.79 -2.03
CA LEU A 189 84.06 8.68 -1.49
C LEU A 189 85.45 8.40 -2.08
N VAL A 190 85.82 7.13 -2.25
CA VAL A 190 87.09 6.75 -2.90
C VAL A 190 87.15 7.20 -4.35
N LEU A 191 86.01 7.20 -5.04
CA LEU A 191 85.91 7.56 -6.45
C LEU A 191 85.86 9.09 -6.65
N GLU A 192 85.09 9.80 -5.83
CA GLU A 192 84.73 11.21 -6.05
C GLU A 192 85.52 12.19 -5.17
N SER A 193 86.11 11.75 -4.07
CA SER A 193 86.92 12.59 -3.17
C SER A 193 88.39 12.18 -3.17
N GLN A 194 89.24 13.00 -3.78
CA GLN A 194 90.69 12.77 -3.80
C GLN A 194 91.27 12.72 -2.38
N ASP A 195 90.86 13.64 -1.52
CA ASP A 195 91.33 13.71 -0.13
C ASP A 195 90.97 12.44 0.65
N PHE A 196 89.75 11.91 0.47
CA PHE A 196 89.34 10.64 1.06
C PHE A 196 90.18 9.47 0.54
N SER A 197 90.39 9.41 -0.78
CA SER A 197 91.10 8.32 -1.45
C SER A 197 92.58 8.25 -1.03
N GLU A 198 93.24 9.40 -0.93
CA GLU A 198 94.63 9.51 -0.45
C GLU A 198 94.72 9.09 1.03
N TRP A 199 93.81 9.58 1.87
CA TRP A 199 93.74 9.20 3.28
C TRP A 199 93.49 7.70 3.47
N ALA A 200 92.54 7.12 2.73
CA ALA A 200 92.18 5.72 2.83
C ALA A 200 93.35 4.81 2.42
N THR A 201 94.15 5.23 1.45
CA THR A 201 95.38 4.53 1.03
C THR A 201 96.45 4.58 2.13
N LEU A 202 96.58 5.71 2.83
CA LEU A 202 97.57 5.90 3.89
C LEU A 202 97.24 5.10 5.16
N VAL A 203 95.96 5.06 5.55
CA VAL A 203 95.48 4.33 6.74
C VAL A 203 95.26 2.84 6.43
N GLY A 204 95.11 2.49 5.16
CA GLY A 204 94.78 1.15 4.67
C GLY A 204 93.28 1.00 4.44
N LEU A 205 92.90 0.54 3.24
CA LEU A 205 91.51 0.54 2.75
C LEU A 205 90.51 -0.15 3.70
N ASN A 206 90.87 -1.30 4.26
CA ASN A 206 89.99 -2.00 5.20
C ASN A 206 89.79 -1.23 6.51
N SER A 207 90.86 -0.63 7.03
CA SER A 207 90.80 0.17 8.26
C SER A 207 90.00 1.46 8.03
N ALA A 208 90.19 2.10 6.87
CA ALA A 208 89.42 3.26 6.46
C ALA A 208 87.91 2.94 6.38
N ASN A 209 87.54 1.80 5.78
CA ASN A 209 86.15 1.37 5.69
C ASN A 209 85.52 1.11 7.08
N ILE A 210 86.26 0.49 8.00
CA ILE A 210 85.78 0.26 9.38
C ILE A 210 85.57 1.58 10.15
N ILE A 211 86.45 2.57 9.94
CA ILE A 211 86.30 3.89 10.59
C ILE A 211 85.07 4.61 10.03
N LEU A 212 84.88 4.60 8.71
CA LEU A 212 83.71 5.20 8.08
C LEU A 212 82.39 4.60 8.59
N LEU A 213 82.36 3.27 8.77
CA LEU A 213 81.17 2.57 9.25
C LEU A 213 80.67 3.09 10.61
N GLN A 214 81.56 3.55 11.50
CA GLN A 214 81.18 4.10 12.81
C GLN A 214 80.42 5.42 12.66
N ASP A 215 80.86 6.28 11.74
CA ASP A 215 80.21 7.56 11.47
C ASP A 215 78.88 7.34 10.74
N ILE A 216 78.83 6.42 9.77
CA ILE A 216 77.59 6.03 9.11
C ILE A 216 76.57 5.46 10.12
N ASP A 217 76.98 4.55 11.01
CA ASP A 217 76.09 3.97 12.03
C ASP A 217 75.46 5.06 12.92
N THR A 218 76.25 6.07 13.30
CA THR A 218 75.78 7.22 14.07
C THR A 218 74.79 8.08 13.28
N LEU A 219 75.08 8.31 12.00
CA LEU A 219 74.27 9.13 11.11
C LEU A 219 72.91 8.50 10.80
N MET A 220 72.86 7.17 10.56
CA MET A 220 71.66 6.44 10.14
C MET A 220 70.45 6.67 11.05
N GLY A 221 70.63 6.80 12.37
CA GLY A 221 69.55 7.06 13.32
C GLY A 221 68.95 8.47 13.26
N THR A 222 69.62 9.40 12.56
CA THR A 222 69.23 10.81 12.45
C THR A 222 68.69 11.18 11.07
N LEU A 223 68.79 10.27 10.10
CA LEU A 223 68.37 10.50 8.73
C LEU A 223 66.84 10.56 8.60
N VAL A 224 66.39 11.53 7.83
CA VAL A 224 64.98 11.65 7.42
C VAL A 224 64.82 10.95 6.07
N TRP A 225 64.02 9.90 6.06
CA TRP A 225 63.69 9.13 4.86
C TRP A 225 62.38 9.61 4.27
N ASN A 226 62.41 10.06 3.02
CA ASN A 226 61.27 10.60 2.30
C ASN A 226 60.78 9.56 1.28
N PRO A 227 59.50 9.20 1.26
CA PRO A 227 58.97 8.32 0.22
C PRO A 227 58.98 9.00 -1.14
N THR A 228 59.49 8.32 -2.15
CA THR A 228 59.49 8.81 -3.54
C THR A 228 58.69 7.96 -4.50
N ASN A 229 58.45 6.70 -4.16
CA ASN A 229 57.51 5.85 -4.87
C ASN A 229 56.93 4.78 -3.94
N ASN A 230 55.69 4.40 -4.16
CA ASN A 230 55.09 3.23 -3.56
C ASN A 230 54.17 2.54 -4.58
N THR A 231 54.38 1.26 -4.82
CA THR A 231 53.65 0.53 -5.87
C THR A 231 53.23 -0.83 -5.35
N GLU A 232 51.96 -1.18 -5.52
CA GLU A 232 51.48 -2.52 -5.19
C GLU A 232 52.12 -3.56 -6.14
N VAL A 233 52.68 -4.62 -5.57
CA VAL A 233 53.40 -5.68 -6.31
C VAL A 233 52.83 -7.08 -6.09
N GLY A 234 51.78 -7.20 -5.27
CA GLY A 234 51.06 -8.45 -5.03
C GLY A 234 50.14 -8.33 -3.82
N ASP A 235 49.51 -9.44 -3.44
CA ASP A 235 48.57 -9.48 -2.32
C ASP A 235 49.24 -8.95 -1.04
N ASN A 236 48.66 -7.87 -0.50
CA ASN A 236 49.14 -7.19 0.70
C ASN A 236 50.62 -6.77 0.63
N SER A 237 51.19 -6.59 -0.56
CA SER A 237 52.62 -6.38 -0.74
C SER A 237 52.93 -5.16 -1.60
N TYR A 238 53.76 -4.28 -1.07
CA TYR A 238 54.06 -2.98 -1.67
C TYR A 238 55.56 -2.82 -1.85
N GLN A 239 56.00 -2.43 -3.04
CA GLN A 239 57.36 -1.97 -3.28
C GLN A 239 57.45 -0.49 -2.92
N VAL A 240 58.16 -0.20 -1.84
CA VAL A 240 58.35 1.14 -1.32
C VAL A 240 59.77 1.61 -1.65
N LYS A 241 59.87 2.85 -2.10
CA LYS A 241 61.12 3.54 -2.40
C LYS A 241 61.23 4.76 -1.49
N LEU A 242 62.35 4.85 -0.76
CA LEU A 242 62.66 5.95 0.13
C LEU A 242 63.97 6.61 -0.31
N GLU A 243 64.07 7.91 -0.07
CA GLU A 243 65.27 8.70 -0.32
C GLU A 243 65.62 9.56 0.88
N THR A 244 66.91 9.68 1.16
CA THR A 244 67.42 10.62 2.15
C THR A 244 68.51 11.49 1.54
N TYR A 245 68.66 12.67 2.13
CA TYR A 245 69.66 13.65 1.77
C TYR A 245 70.31 14.14 3.04
N PHE A 246 71.65 14.13 3.09
CA PHE A 246 72.37 14.61 4.26
C PHE A 246 73.71 15.23 3.86
N PRO A 247 74.17 16.26 4.60
CA PRO A 247 75.56 16.66 4.55
C PRO A 247 76.42 15.60 5.24
N PHE A 248 77.62 15.38 4.74
CA PHE A 248 78.55 14.42 5.29
C PHE A 248 79.88 15.09 5.60
N GLU A 249 80.26 15.10 6.87
CA GLU A 249 81.54 15.59 7.35
C GLU A 249 82.32 14.42 7.94
N PHE A 250 83.54 14.23 7.48
CA PHE A 250 84.41 13.15 7.90
C PHE A 250 85.78 13.69 8.30
N ASP A 251 85.89 14.02 9.58
CA ASP A 251 87.07 14.62 10.20
C ASP A 251 88.37 13.85 9.94
N PRO A 252 88.40 12.48 10.00
CA PRO A 252 89.65 11.75 9.83
C PRO A 252 90.37 12.01 8.49
N ALA A 253 89.60 12.28 7.42
CA ALA A 253 90.12 12.63 6.10
C ALA A 253 89.97 14.13 5.77
N SER A 254 89.43 14.94 6.69
CA SER A 254 89.10 16.36 6.45
C SER A 254 88.17 16.56 5.23
N VAL A 255 87.25 15.63 5.00
CA VAL A 255 86.33 15.66 3.87
C VAL A 255 85.00 16.26 4.32
N SER A 256 84.48 17.20 3.54
CA SER A 256 83.15 17.78 3.74
C SER A 256 82.39 17.76 2.42
N ILE A 257 81.25 17.07 2.42
CA ILE A 257 80.34 16.95 1.29
C ILE A 257 79.02 17.59 1.69
N ASN A 258 78.60 18.60 0.95
CA ASN A 258 77.40 19.36 1.27
C ASN A 258 76.12 18.51 1.21
N LYS A 259 76.07 17.52 0.31
CA LYS A 259 74.88 16.73 0.08
C LYS A 259 75.20 15.39 -0.58
N ILE A 260 74.89 14.32 0.14
CA ILE A 260 74.82 12.95 -0.38
C ILE A 260 73.35 12.58 -0.51
N ARG A 261 72.96 11.98 -1.63
CA ARG A 261 71.66 11.35 -1.83
C ARG A 261 71.82 9.84 -1.70
N ILE A 262 70.95 9.22 -0.89
CA ILE A 262 70.82 7.76 -0.84
C ILE A 262 69.38 7.39 -1.15
N GLU A 263 69.23 6.48 -2.10
CA GLU A 263 67.97 5.89 -2.50
C GLU A 263 67.94 4.42 -2.08
N VAL A 264 66.89 3.99 -1.40
CA VAL A 264 66.67 2.60 -1.02
C VAL A 264 65.29 2.13 -1.48
N ARG A 265 65.17 0.84 -1.78
CA ARG A 265 63.89 0.22 -2.14
C ARG A 265 63.75 -1.14 -1.48
N ALA A 266 62.53 -1.50 -1.13
CA ALA A 266 62.20 -2.80 -0.56
C ALA A 266 60.76 -3.19 -0.87
N THR A 267 60.45 -4.47 -0.77
CA THR A 267 59.09 -5.00 -0.81
C THR A 267 58.61 -5.29 0.61
N ILE A 268 57.51 -4.67 1.00
CA ILE A 268 56.90 -4.74 2.33
C ILE A 268 55.61 -5.55 2.23
N ASN A 269 55.52 -6.64 2.98
CA ASN A 269 54.26 -7.35 3.18
C ASN A 269 53.51 -6.74 4.37
N LEU A 270 52.34 -6.14 4.15
CA LEU A 270 51.58 -5.40 5.16
C LEU A 270 51.00 -6.28 6.27
N GLU A 271 50.73 -7.56 5.98
CA GLU A 271 50.12 -8.49 6.93
C GLU A 271 51.16 -9.04 7.91
N THR A 272 52.29 -9.48 7.39
CA THR A 272 53.39 -10.04 8.19
C THR A 272 54.37 -8.98 8.67
N GLN A 273 54.31 -7.77 8.10
CA GLN A 273 55.27 -6.67 8.28
C GLN A 273 56.72 -7.04 7.92
N VAL A 274 56.91 -8.07 7.10
CA VAL A 274 58.23 -8.52 6.66
C VAL A 274 58.72 -7.65 5.51
N ILE A 275 60.00 -7.27 5.58
CA ILE A 275 60.73 -6.52 4.56
C ILE A 275 61.58 -7.50 3.76
N THR A 276 61.42 -7.49 2.45
CA THR A 276 62.13 -8.37 1.50
C THR A 276 62.66 -7.56 0.33
N LEU A 277 63.59 -8.14 -0.45
CA LEU A 277 64.20 -7.48 -1.62
C LEU A 277 64.75 -6.08 -1.31
N LEU A 278 65.23 -5.90 -0.08
CA LEU A 278 65.85 -4.68 0.39
C LEU A 278 67.15 -4.45 -0.36
N GLN A 279 67.30 -3.26 -0.93
CA GLN A 279 68.44 -2.92 -1.76
C GLN A 279 68.66 -1.42 -1.81
N ILE A 280 69.91 -1.05 -2.03
CA ILE A 280 70.35 0.33 -2.28
C ILE A 280 70.20 0.56 -3.79
N GLY A 281 69.51 1.62 -4.17
CA GLY A 281 69.27 1.99 -5.56
C GLY A 281 70.36 2.90 -6.11
N THR A 282 70.63 4.00 -5.43
CA THR A 282 71.59 5.01 -5.87
C THR A 282 72.23 5.68 -4.65
N VAL A 283 73.53 5.92 -4.74
CA VAL A 283 74.31 6.73 -3.80
C VAL A 283 75.15 7.69 -4.65
N GLU A 284 74.95 8.99 -4.48
CA GLU A 284 75.62 10.01 -5.29
C GLU A 284 75.81 11.33 -4.53
N VAL A 285 76.84 12.10 -4.90
CA VAL A 285 77.00 13.49 -4.46
C VAL A 285 76.13 14.40 -5.32
N VAL A 286 75.37 15.29 -4.69
CA VAL A 286 74.37 16.17 -5.35
C VAL A 286 74.72 17.64 -5.24
#